data_AF-A0A562ZUS2-F1
#
_entry.id   AF-A0A562ZUS2-F1
#
_cell.length_a   1.000
_cell.length_b   1.000
_cell.length_c   1.000
_cell.angle_alpha   90.00
_cell.angle_beta   90.00
_cell.angle_gamma   90.00
#
_symmetry.space_group_name_H-M   'P 1'
#
loop_
_entity.id
_entity.type
_entity.pdbx_description
1 polymer ?
#
loop_
_entity_poly.entity_id
_entity_poly.type
_entity_poly.pdbx_seq_one_letter_code
_entity_poly.pdbx_strand_id
1 'polypeptide(L)'
;MPTKSNGAPAFLGAFQPLRVLWEGRDPPFPSEQSARWALRQLREPLVVAGAIAVHRGRTFVDVPKVAEVTVRLAVEKARKRYAES
;
A
#
# COMPACT_ATOMS: atom_id res chain seq x y z
N MET A 1 21.05 -11.26 -28.43
CA MET A 1 20.01 -10.24 -28.16
C MET A 1 20.02 -9.93 -26.68
N PRO A 2 20.22 -8.68 -26.22
CA PRO A 2 20.14 -8.38 -24.80
C PRO A 2 18.67 -8.29 -24.41
N THR A 3 18.22 -9.18 -23.53
CA THR A 3 16.92 -9.08 -22.89
C THR A 3 16.93 -7.84 -21.99
N LYS A 4 15.92 -6.98 -22.14
CA LYS A 4 15.69 -5.86 -21.22
C LYS A 4 15.55 -6.43 -19.82
N SER A 5 16.60 -6.33 -19.00
CA SER A 5 16.47 -6.49 -17.56
C SER A 5 15.58 -5.36 -17.08
N ASN A 6 14.33 -5.67 -16.74
CA ASN A 6 13.49 -4.78 -15.93
C ASN A 6 14.23 -4.62 -14.61
N GLY A 7 15.00 -3.54 -14.49
CA GLY A 7 15.77 -3.17 -13.30
C GLY A 7 14.84 -2.84 -12.16
N ALA A 8 14.28 -3.87 -11.53
CA ALA A 8 13.80 -3.76 -10.17
C ALA A 8 15.03 -3.54 -9.28
N PRO A 9 15.03 -2.54 -8.37
CA PRO A 9 16.14 -2.32 -7.47
C PRO A 9 16.47 -3.62 -6.71
N ALA A 10 17.77 -3.93 -6.57
CA ALA A 10 18.30 -5.19 -6.03
C ALA A 10 17.78 -5.58 -4.63
N PHE A 11 17.10 -4.67 -3.93
CA PHE A 11 16.41 -4.92 -2.67
C PHE A 11 15.11 -5.76 -2.82
N LEU A 12 14.61 -5.95 -4.05
CA LEU A 12 13.37 -6.69 -4.35
C LEU A 12 13.61 -8.15 -4.78
N GLY A 13 14.85 -8.64 -4.76
CA GLY A 13 15.20 -9.98 -5.28
C GLY A 13 14.45 -11.15 -4.61
N ALA A 14 13.92 -10.94 -3.40
CA ALA A 14 13.10 -11.92 -2.68
C ALA A 14 11.63 -11.47 -2.49
N PHE A 15 11.23 -10.33 -3.07
CA PHE A 15 9.89 -9.80 -2.90
C PHE A 15 8.93 -10.54 -3.85
N GLN A 16 8.33 -11.63 -3.39
CA GLN A 16 7.21 -12.24 -4.09
C GLN A 16 5.96 -11.39 -3.83
N PRO A 17 5.42 -10.69 -4.83
CA PRO A 17 4.21 -9.91 -4.64
C PRO A 17 3.05 -10.86 -4.32
N LEU A 18 2.35 -10.58 -3.22
CA LEU A 18 1.08 -11.22 -2.94
C LEU A 18 0.13 -10.93 -4.11
N ARG A 19 -0.45 -11.99 -4.70
CA ARG A 19 -1.42 -11.86 -5.80
C ARG A 19 -2.67 -11.11 -5.34
N VAL A 20 -3.14 -11.44 -4.14
CA VAL A 20 -4.27 -10.78 -3.49
C VAL A 20 -4.00 -10.69 -1.98
N LEU A 21 -4.69 -9.78 -1.31
CA LEU A 21 -4.46 -9.49 0.11
C LEU A 21 -5.32 -10.36 1.05
N TRP A 22 -6.12 -11.28 0.51
CA TRP A 22 -7.14 -12.06 1.24
C TRP A 22 -7.08 -13.58 0.96
N GLU A 23 -6.00 -14.06 0.35
CA GLU A 23 -5.74 -15.49 0.12
C GLU A 23 -4.42 -15.90 0.77
N GLY A 24 -4.28 -17.19 1.06
CA GLY A 24 -3.09 -17.77 1.68
C GLY A 24 -3.35 -18.31 3.08
N ARG A 25 -2.28 -18.80 3.72
CA ARG A 25 -2.35 -19.45 5.04
C ARG A 25 -2.64 -18.46 6.18
N ASP A 26 -2.21 -17.21 6.03
CA ASP A 26 -2.40 -16.13 7.00
C ASP A 26 -2.56 -14.80 6.26
N PRO A 27 -3.74 -14.54 5.67
CA PRO A 27 -3.92 -13.37 4.83
C PRO A 27 -4.02 -12.10 5.69
N PRO A 28 -3.41 -10.98 5.25
CA PRO A 28 -3.48 -9.72 5.99
C PRO A 28 -4.90 -9.16 6.13
N PHE A 29 -5.83 -9.60 5.26
CA PHE A 29 -7.25 -9.35 5.40
C PHE A 29 -8.06 -10.64 5.30
N PRO A 30 -9.12 -10.81 6.10
CA PRO A 30 -9.93 -12.04 6.12
C PRO A 30 -10.81 -12.23 4.87
N SER A 31 -11.01 -11.17 4.06
CA SER A 31 -11.80 -11.24 2.83
C SER A 31 -11.46 -10.10 1.86
N GLU A 32 -11.86 -10.25 0.60
CA GLU A 32 -11.74 -9.20 -0.42
C GLU A 32 -12.45 -7.91 -0.01
N GLN A 33 -13.64 -8.03 0.59
CA GLN A 33 -14.39 -6.86 1.06
C GLN A 33 -13.64 -6.13 2.19
N SER A 34 -13.04 -6.87 3.11
CA SER A 34 -12.22 -6.30 4.19
C SER A 34 -10.99 -5.56 3.62
N ALA A 35 -10.30 -6.17 2.66
CA ALA A 35 -9.17 -5.55 1.97
C ALA A 35 -9.59 -4.27 1.23
N ARG A 36 -10.68 -4.31 0.46
CA ARG A 36 -11.22 -3.14 -0.25
C ARG A 36 -11.63 -2.04 0.70
N TRP A 37 -12.28 -2.37 1.81
CA TRP A 37 -12.67 -1.39 2.82
C TRP A 37 -11.44 -0.72 3.44
N ALA A 38 -10.42 -1.50 3.81
CA ALA A 38 -9.18 -0.96 4.35
C ALA A 38 -8.46 -0.04 3.35
N LEU A 39 -8.39 -0.42 2.07
CA LEU A 39 -7.84 0.44 1.02
C LEU A 39 -8.63 1.74 0.85
N ARG A 40 -9.95 1.72 0.99
CA ARG A 40 -10.77 2.95 0.96
C ARG A 40 -10.45 3.88 2.11
N GLN A 41 -10.15 3.37 3.30
CA GLN A 41 -9.78 4.19 4.46
C GLN A 41 -8.47 4.96 4.21
N LEU A 42 -7.57 4.41 3.39
CA LEU A 42 -6.32 5.09 3.00
C LEU A 42 -6.53 6.18 1.95
N ARG A 43 -7.66 6.18 1.23
CA ARG A 43 -7.92 7.15 0.15
C ARG A 43 -7.85 8.59 0.66
N GLU A 44 -8.55 8.91 1.74
CA GLU A 44 -8.65 10.29 2.23
C GLU A 44 -7.29 10.83 2.71
N PRO A 45 -6.52 10.12 3.57
CA PRO A 45 -5.18 10.57 3.93
C PRO A 45 -4.23 10.76 2.75
N LEU A 46 -4.32 9.89 1.74
CA LEU A 46 -3.49 9.98 0.53
C LEU A 46 -3.88 11.20 -0.33
N VAL A 47 -5.17 11.51 -0.45
CA VAL A 47 -5.64 12.71 -1.18
C VAL A 47 -5.20 13.98 -0.46
N VAL A 48 -5.40 14.07 0.86
CA VAL A 48 -5.03 15.24 1.67
C VAL A 48 -3.52 15.49 1.62
N ALA A 49 -2.69 14.44 1.61
CA ALA A 49 -1.25 14.56 1.45
C ALA A 49 -0.79 14.90 0.02
N GLY A 50 -1.71 14.95 -0.95
CA GLY A 50 -1.38 15.08 -2.37
C GLY A 50 -0.56 13.89 -2.89
N ALA A 51 -0.74 12.71 -2.31
CA ALA A 51 -0.08 11.47 -2.70
C ALA A 51 -0.79 10.77 -3.86
N ILE A 52 -2.10 11.01 -4.01
CA ILE A 52 -2.89 10.53 -5.15
C ILE A 52 -3.80 11.65 -5.69
N ALA A 53 -4.04 11.63 -7.00
CA ALA A 53 -5.00 12.52 -7.65
C ALA A 53 -5.70 11.81 -8.82
N VAL A 54 -6.90 12.26 -9.19
CA VAL A 54 -7.60 11.80 -10.39
C VAL A 54 -7.75 12.97 -11.35
N HIS A 55 -7.26 12.83 -12.57
CA HIS A 55 -7.42 13.84 -13.61
C HIS A 55 -7.73 13.17 -14.95
N ARG A 56 -8.85 13.57 -15.59
CA ARG A 56 -9.35 13.01 -16.87
C ARG A 56 -9.46 11.47 -16.86
N GLY A 57 -10.01 10.91 -15.78
CA GLY A 57 -10.17 9.46 -15.61
C GLY A 57 -8.87 8.68 -15.38
N ARG A 58 -7.73 9.37 -15.24
CA ARG A 58 -6.44 8.77 -14.92
C ARG A 58 -6.07 9.04 -13.47
N THR A 59 -5.55 8.01 -12.80
CA THR A 59 -5.02 8.12 -11.44
C THR A 59 -3.53 8.45 -11.50
N PHE A 60 -3.14 9.51 -10.81
CA PHE A 60 -1.76 9.93 -10.61
C PHE A 60 -1.35 9.54 -9.19
N VAL A 61 -0.13 9.00 -9.06
CA VAL A 61 0.39 8.48 -7.80
C VAL A 61 1.80 9.03 -7.59
N ASP A 62 2.01 9.73 -6.48
CA ASP A 62 3.32 10.11 -5.97
C ASP A 62 3.81 9.00 -5.04
N VAL A 63 4.62 8.09 -5.59
CA VAL A 63 5.06 6.86 -4.89
C VAL A 63 5.80 7.17 -3.59
N PRO A 64 6.76 8.12 -3.53
CA PRO A 64 7.39 8.54 -2.28
C PRO A 64 6.37 8.97 -1.20
N LYS A 65 5.41 9.84 -1.55
CA LYS A 65 4.40 10.31 -0.60
C LYS A 65 3.46 9.21 -0.15
N VAL A 66 3.09 8.28 -1.04
CA VAL A 66 2.28 7.12 -0.66
C VAL A 66 3.00 6.29 0.41
N ALA A 67 4.30 6.02 0.22
CA ALA A 67 5.09 5.28 1.20
C ALA A 67 5.15 6.02 2.55
N GLU A 68 5.43 7.33 2.53
CA GLU A 68 5.48 8.17 3.72
C GLU A 68 4.16 8.14 4.52
N VAL A 69 3.02 8.41 3.86
CA VAL A 69 1.71 8.43 4.50
C VAL A 69 1.37 7.05 5.06
N THR A 70 1.67 5.98 4.33
CA THR A 70 1.36 4.61 4.77
C THR A 70 2.16 4.23 6.00
N VAL A 71 3.46 4.54 6.05
CA VAL A 71 4.32 4.32 7.22
C VAL A 71 3.81 5.12 8.43
N ARG A 72 3.49 6.41 8.24
CA ARG A 72 2.95 7.25 9.32
C ARG A 72 1.68 6.65 9.93
N LEU A 73 0.72 6.25 9.08
CA LEU A 73 -0.53 5.64 9.54
C LEU A 73 -0.31 4.31 10.26
N ALA A 74 0.66 3.50 9.81
CA ALA A 74 1.01 2.26 10.49
C ALA A 74 1.58 2.52 11.90
N VAL A 75 2.45 3.52 12.04
CA VAL A 75 3.01 3.94 13.33
C VAL A 75 1.91 4.47 14.26
N GLU A 76 1.01 5.32 13.77
CA GLU A 76 -0.12 5.83 14.56
C GLU A 76 -1.05 4.72 15.04
N LYS A 77 -1.35 3.75 14.16
CA LYS A 77 -2.18 2.59 14.52
C LYS A 77 -1.51 1.71 15.58
N ALA A 78 -0.19 1.50 15.47
CA ALA A 78 0.57 0.78 16.49
C ALA A 78 0.54 1.51 17.83
N ARG A 79 0.78 2.83 17.83
CA ARG A 79 0.74 3.66 19.05
C ARG A 79 -0.60 3.59 19.76
N LYS A 80 -1.72 3.70 19.03
CA LYS A 80 -3.07 3.57 19.62
C LYS A 80 -3.27 2.22 20.31
N ARG A 81 -2.83 1.12 19.67
CA ARG A 81 -2.91 -0.22 20.26
C ARG A 81 -2.12 -0.36 21.56
N TYR A 82 -0.95 0.28 21.66
CA TYR A 82 -0.14 0.27 22.88
C TYR A 82 -0.63 1.24 23.97
N ALA A 83 -1.37 2.29 23.61
CA ALA A 83 -1.93 3.24 24.57
C ALA A 83 -3.24 2.76 25.21
N GLU A 84 -3.95 1.84 24.55
CA GLU A 84 -5.21 1.24 25.01
C GLU A 84 -5.03 -0.11 25.72
N SER A 85 -3.77 -0.55 25.90
CA SER A 85 -3.38 -1.83 26.53
C SER A 85 -2.63 -1.61 27.83
#